data_AF-A0AAX6DTW4-F1
#
_entry.id   AF-A0AAX6DTW4-F1
#
_cell.length_a   1.000
_cell.length_b   1.000
_cell.length_c   1.000
_cell.angle_alpha   90.00
_cell.angle_beta   90.00
_cell.angle_gamma   90.00
#
_symmetry.space_group_name_H-M   'P 1'
#
loop_
_entity.id
_entity.type
_entity.pdbx_description
1 polymer ?
#
loop_
_entity_poly.entity_id
_entity_poly.type
_entity_poly.pdbx_seq_one_letter_code
_entity_poly.pdbx_strand_id
1 'polypeptide(L)'
;MLEHQLLNDEKQCAEHVMLVDMGRNDIGKVAKLGSVEVEKLMNIERYSHVMHISSTVTGELCDDLTCWDALRAALPLGTVSGAPKVRAMELIDGLEITRRGPYSGGFGSVSFSGHMDISIALRTIVFPTVSRYNSMYSYKDVNRRQEWVAHLQTGAGIVADSNPDDEQRECENKAAALARAIDLAELTFVRKL
;
A
#
# COMPACT_ATOMS: atom_id res chain seq x y z
N MET A 1 16.30 17.59 -13.77
CA MET A 1 16.15 18.68 -12.77
C MET A 1 15.32 18.22 -11.58
N LEU A 2 14.10 17.71 -11.79
CA LEU A 2 13.26 17.13 -10.72
C LEU A 2 13.88 15.89 -10.05
N GLU A 3 14.46 14.97 -10.82
CA GLU A 3 15.14 13.77 -10.27
C GLU A 3 16.28 14.11 -9.31
N HIS A 4 17.12 15.07 -9.70
CA HIS A 4 18.20 15.57 -8.85
C HIS A 4 17.68 16.26 -7.58
N GLN A 5 16.52 16.90 -7.64
CA GLN A 5 15.89 17.48 -6.45
C GLN A 5 15.40 16.38 -5.51
N LEU A 6 14.80 15.30 -6.04
CA LEU A 6 14.30 14.20 -5.22
C LEU A 6 15.44 13.43 -4.52
N LEU A 7 16.54 13.15 -5.21
CA LEU A 7 17.70 12.47 -4.61
C LEU A 7 18.48 13.35 -3.62
N ASN A 8 18.34 14.66 -3.70
CA ASN A 8 18.96 15.62 -2.79
C ASN A 8 18.02 16.07 -1.67
N ASP A 9 16.79 15.55 -1.60
CA ASP A 9 15.87 15.81 -0.49
C ASP A 9 16.27 14.93 0.70
N GLU A 10 16.98 15.53 1.66
CA GLU A 10 17.49 14.82 2.84
C GLU A 10 16.38 14.13 3.64
N LYS A 11 15.16 14.71 3.69
CA LYS A 11 14.02 14.13 4.40
C LYS A 11 13.57 12.84 3.72
N GLN A 12 13.33 12.89 2.42
CA GLN A 12 12.86 11.73 1.63
C GLN A 12 13.92 10.61 1.61
N CYS A 13 15.20 10.98 1.48
CA CYS A 13 16.29 10.03 1.50
C CYS A 13 16.46 9.35 2.87
N ALA A 14 16.34 10.10 3.97
CA ALA A 14 16.40 9.53 5.32
C ALA A 14 15.24 8.58 5.60
N GLU A 15 14.02 8.95 5.22
CA GLU A 15 12.85 8.07 5.33
C GLU A 15 13.02 6.79 4.51
N HIS A 16 13.52 6.91 3.28
CA HIS A 16 13.76 5.77 2.41
C HIS A 16 14.80 4.80 2.97
N VAL A 17 15.94 5.31 3.46
CA VAL A 17 17.01 4.49 4.05
C VAL A 17 16.50 3.75 5.30
N MET A 18 15.73 4.42 6.16
CA MET A 18 15.11 3.78 7.32
C MET A 18 14.21 2.60 6.91
N LEU A 19 13.44 2.75 5.83
CA LEU A 19 12.58 1.69 5.30
C LEU A 19 13.37 0.55 4.67
N VAL A 20 14.49 0.84 4.00
CA VAL A 20 15.42 -0.18 3.48
C VAL A 20 15.98 -1.02 4.62
N ASP A 21 16.43 -0.38 5.71
CA ASP A 21 16.96 -1.11 6.87
C ASP A 21 15.88 -1.94 7.57
N MET A 22 14.64 -1.45 7.63
CA MET A 22 13.52 -2.27 8.07
C MET A 22 13.29 -3.48 7.17
N GLY A 23 13.32 -3.30 5.85
CA GLY A 23 13.18 -4.39 4.88
C GLY A 23 14.28 -5.45 5.04
N ARG A 24 15.52 -5.02 5.27
CA ARG A 24 16.65 -5.92 5.58
C ARG A 24 16.40 -6.72 6.87
N ASN A 25 15.89 -6.07 7.91
CA ASN A 25 15.57 -6.72 9.18
C ASN A 25 14.43 -7.74 9.04
N ASP A 26 13.44 -7.46 8.19
CA ASP A 26 12.32 -8.39 7.95
C ASP A 26 12.77 -9.61 7.14
N ILE A 27 13.52 -9.40 6.05
CA ILE A 27 14.08 -10.49 5.25
C ILE A 27 15.07 -11.33 6.07
N GLY A 28 15.90 -10.69 6.90
CA GLY A 28 16.88 -11.36 7.74
C GLY A 28 16.31 -12.33 8.77
N LYS A 29 15.01 -12.26 9.09
CA LYS A 29 14.35 -13.23 9.99
C LYS A 29 14.15 -14.60 9.35
N VAL A 30 14.14 -14.67 8.01
CA VAL A 30 13.77 -15.87 7.23
C VAL A 30 14.81 -16.23 6.17
N ALA A 31 15.84 -15.41 6.00
CA ALA A 31 16.91 -15.62 5.04
C ALA A 31 18.13 -16.32 5.66
N LYS A 32 18.88 -17.04 4.82
CA LYS A 32 20.15 -17.67 5.20
C LYS A 32 21.15 -16.62 5.69
N LEU A 33 21.97 -17.01 6.66
CA LEU A 33 22.97 -16.11 7.24
C LEU A 33 23.92 -15.61 6.16
N GLY A 34 24.02 -14.28 6.02
CA GLY A 34 24.90 -13.64 5.04
C GLY A 34 24.33 -13.53 3.62
N SER A 35 23.12 -14.02 3.34
CA SER A 35 22.52 -13.90 1.99
C SER A 35 21.76 -12.60 1.75
N VAL A 36 21.49 -11.81 2.81
CA VAL A 36 20.68 -10.58 2.66
C VAL A 36 21.52 -9.47 2.07
N GLU A 37 21.11 -8.97 0.91
CA GLU A 37 21.80 -7.90 0.19
C GLU A 37 20.85 -6.81 -0.30
N VAL A 38 21.40 -5.61 -0.49
CA VAL A 38 20.69 -4.49 -1.12
C VAL A 38 21.22 -4.36 -2.54
N GLU A 39 20.56 -5.04 -3.49
CA GLU A 39 20.99 -5.08 -4.90
C GLU A 39 20.94 -3.70 -5.57
N LYS A 40 19.91 -2.91 -5.24
CA LYS A 40 19.70 -1.56 -5.77
C LYS A 40 19.35 -0.64 -4.62
N LEU A 41 20.13 0.42 -4.44
CA LEU A 41 19.89 1.42 -3.42
C LEU A 41 19.53 2.76 -4.07
N MET A 42 18.38 3.32 -3.69
CA MET A 42 17.94 4.66 -4.09
C MET A 42 17.90 4.90 -5.60
N ASN A 43 17.45 3.90 -6.35
CA ASN A 43 17.23 4.02 -7.78
C ASN A 43 15.94 4.80 -8.07
N ILE A 44 15.92 5.56 -9.16
CA ILE A 44 14.73 6.32 -9.55
C ILE A 44 13.88 5.50 -10.51
N GLU A 45 12.71 5.09 -10.04
CA GLU A 45 11.70 4.46 -10.87
C GLU A 45 10.73 5.50 -11.42
N ARG A 46 10.50 5.46 -12.73
CA ARG A 46 9.61 6.38 -13.44
C ARG A 46 8.33 5.67 -13.82
N TYR A 47 7.22 6.22 -13.35
CA TYR A 47 5.87 5.82 -13.73
C TYR A 47 5.25 6.92 -14.62
N SER A 48 4.05 6.67 -15.14
CA SER A 48 3.42 7.56 -16.13
C SER A 48 3.30 9.03 -15.68
N HIS A 49 3.09 9.28 -14.39
CA HIS A 49 2.85 10.63 -13.87
C HIS A 49 3.68 10.97 -12.62
N VAL A 50 4.48 10.02 -12.11
CA VAL A 50 5.26 10.18 -10.87
C VAL A 50 6.59 9.45 -10.97
N MET A 51 7.55 9.85 -10.15
CA MET A 51 8.81 9.12 -9.96
C MET A 51 8.97 8.83 -8.47
N HIS A 52 9.50 7.66 -8.13
CA HIS A 52 9.77 7.28 -6.74
C HIS A 52 11.22 6.86 -6.57
N ILE A 53 11.77 7.10 -5.38
CA ILE A 53 12.99 6.42 -4.93
C ILE A 53 12.60 4.97 -4.62
N SER A 54 13.32 4.02 -5.19
CA SER A 54 13.10 2.59 -5.04
C SER A 54 14.41 1.92 -4.65
N SER A 55 14.32 0.91 -3.80
CA SER A 55 15.43 0.03 -3.47
C SER A 55 14.98 -1.42 -3.53
N THR A 56 15.90 -2.30 -3.88
CA THR A 56 15.67 -3.75 -3.94
C THR A 56 16.52 -4.40 -2.87
N VAL A 57 15.87 -5.13 -1.97
CA VAL A 57 16.51 -5.96 -0.94
C VAL A 57 16.15 -7.40 -1.23
N THR A 58 17.16 -8.27 -1.31
CA THR A 58 16.99 -9.69 -1.61
C THR A 58 17.66 -10.55 -0.55
N GLY A 59 17.29 -11.82 -0.49
CA GLY A 59 17.85 -12.81 0.41
C GLY A 59 17.42 -14.21 0.00
N GLU A 60 18.27 -15.20 0.29
CA GLU A 60 17.96 -16.61 0.03
C GLU A 60 17.16 -17.17 1.21
N LEU A 61 15.94 -17.66 0.94
CA LEU A 61 15.09 -18.25 1.97
C LEU A 61 15.78 -19.46 2.64
N CYS A 62 15.63 -19.62 3.96
CA CYS A 62 16.12 -20.81 4.65
C CYS A 62 15.47 -22.10 4.11
N ASP A 63 16.23 -23.19 4.07
CA ASP A 63 15.81 -24.44 3.42
C ASP A 63 14.61 -25.12 4.11
N ASP A 64 14.35 -24.78 5.38
CA ASP A 64 13.25 -25.28 6.20
C ASP A 64 11.99 -24.38 6.16
N LEU A 65 12.04 -23.26 5.44
CA LEU A 65 10.96 -22.28 5.37
C LEU A 65 10.27 -22.26 3.99
N THR A 66 9.08 -21.69 3.98
CA THR A 66 8.25 -21.55 2.77
C THR A 66 7.97 -20.10 2.43
N CYS A 67 7.39 -19.85 1.26
CA CYS A 67 6.93 -18.51 0.86
C CYS A 67 5.93 -17.90 1.87
N TRP A 68 5.18 -18.72 2.62
CA TRP A 68 4.28 -18.24 3.66
C TRP A 68 5.01 -17.65 4.87
N ASP A 69 6.16 -18.21 5.23
CA ASP A 69 7.02 -17.68 6.29
C ASP A 69 7.63 -16.33 5.88
N ALA A 70 8.06 -16.24 4.61
CA ALA A 70 8.50 -14.99 4.02
C ALA A 70 7.39 -13.92 4.03
N LEU A 71 6.17 -14.29 3.65
CA LEU A 71 5.02 -13.38 3.67
C LEU A 71 4.74 -12.85 5.08
N ARG A 72 4.76 -13.74 6.07
CA ARG A 72 4.51 -13.41 7.47
C ARG A 72 5.60 -12.50 8.05
N ALA A 73 6.86 -12.70 7.65
CA ALA A 73 7.96 -11.86 8.09
C ALA A 73 7.91 -10.45 7.48
N ALA A 74 7.50 -10.34 6.21
CA ALA A 74 7.44 -9.08 5.48
C ALA A 74 6.25 -8.21 5.87
N LEU A 75 5.05 -8.78 6.01
CA LEU A 75 3.82 -8.01 6.21
C LEU A 75 3.51 -7.70 7.70
N PRO A 76 2.94 -6.52 7.98
CA PRO A 76 2.72 -5.40 7.06
C PRO A 76 4.03 -4.67 6.75
N LEU A 77 4.10 -4.07 5.56
CA LEU A 77 5.31 -3.38 5.11
C LEU A 77 5.56 -2.08 5.88
N GLY A 78 6.83 -1.73 6.05
CA GLY A 78 7.24 -0.53 6.79
C GLY A 78 6.66 0.77 6.23
N THR A 79 6.54 0.87 4.91
CA THR A 79 6.02 2.05 4.19
C THR A 79 4.57 2.42 4.55
N VAL A 80 3.81 1.47 5.08
CA VAL A 80 2.38 1.64 5.40
C VAL A 80 2.08 1.50 6.89
N SER A 81 3.08 1.11 7.68
CA SER A 81 2.98 0.95 9.13
C SER A 81 3.82 2.00 9.85
N GLY A 82 5.11 2.08 9.55
CA GLY A 82 6.08 3.00 10.16
C GLY A 82 7.21 2.28 10.88
N ALA A 83 8.09 3.04 11.52
CA ALA A 83 9.26 2.54 12.23
C ALA A 83 9.39 3.14 13.63
N PRO A 84 9.57 2.33 14.70
CA PRO A 84 9.55 0.85 14.74
C PRO A 84 8.16 0.25 14.45
N LYS A 85 8.11 -0.84 13.66
CA LYS A 85 6.88 -1.40 13.07
C LYS A 85 5.76 -1.66 14.09
N VAL A 86 6.07 -2.40 15.17
CA VAL A 86 5.07 -2.75 16.19
C VAL A 86 4.48 -1.51 16.86
N ARG A 87 5.34 -0.58 17.26
CA ARG A 87 4.91 0.64 17.94
C ARG A 87 4.09 1.54 17.02
N ALA A 88 4.48 1.64 15.76
CA ALA A 88 3.73 2.42 14.78
C ALA A 88 2.34 1.83 14.53
N MET A 89 2.22 0.49 14.44
CA MET A 89 0.92 -0.18 14.32
C MET A 89 0.02 0.03 15.54
N GLU A 90 0.57 0.02 16.77
CA GLU A 90 -0.20 0.33 17.98
C GLU A 90 -0.77 1.75 17.97
N LEU A 91 0.02 2.73 17.51
CA LEU A 91 -0.42 4.11 17.38
C LEU A 91 -1.50 4.25 16.31
N ILE A 92 -1.32 3.59 15.16
CA ILE A 92 -2.31 3.54 14.09
C ILE A 92 -3.63 2.95 14.61
N ASP A 93 -3.59 1.81 15.31
CA ASP A 93 -4.79 1.16 15.85
C ASP A 93 -5.50 2.03 16.91
N GLY A 94 -4.74 2.81 17.68
CA GLY A 94 -5.29 3.76 18.65
C GLY A 94 -5.88 5.03 18.04
N LEU A 95 -5.44 5.42 16.84
CA LEU A 95 -5.86 6.66 16.17
C LEU A 95 -6.92 6.44 15.09
N GLU A 96 -6.88 5.31 14.38
CA GLU A 96 -7.84 5.00 13.32
C GLU A 96 -9.16 4.50 13.90
N ILE A 97 -10.27 5.07 13.42
CA ILE A 97 -11.63 4.77 13.93
C ILE A 97 -12.10 3.37 13.47
N THR A 98 -11.55 2.87 12.37
CA THR A 98 -11.97 1.63 11.72
C THR A 98 -10.77 0.78 11.34
N ARG A 99 -10.93 -0.54 11.36
CA ARG A 99 -9.92 -1.46 10.82
C ARG A 99 -9.71 -1.19 9.32
N ARG A 100 -8.44 -1.22 8.90
CA ARG A 100 -8.01 -1.00 7.49
C ARG A 100 -8.58 -2.00 6.48
N GLY A 101 -8.96 -3.20 6.92
CA GLY A 101 -9.43 -4.24 6.01
C GLY A 101 -8.37 -4.56 4.95
N PRO A 102 -8.69 -4.52 3.64
CA PRO A 102 -7.70 -4.74 2.59
C PRO A 102 -6.61 -3.67 2.49
N TYR A 103 -6.88 -2.43 2.93
CA TYR A 103 -5.91 -1.34 2.81
C TYR A 103 -4.61 -1.67 3.55
N SER A 104 -3.46 -1.43 2.92
CA SER A 104 -2.11 -1.78 3.42
C SER A 104 -1.82 -3.28 3.60
N GLY A 105 -2.76 -4.15 3.23
CA GLY A 105 -2.57 -5.61 3.19
C GLY A 105 -1.84 -6.08 1.93
N GLY A 106 -1.65 -7.39 1.83
CA GLY A 106 -1.09 -8.04 0.63
C GLY A 106 -2.17 -8.48 -0.35
N PHE A 107 -1.96 -8.22 -1.64
CA PHE A 107 -2.80 -8.69 -2.74
C PHE A 107 -1.92 -9.28 -3.86
N GLY A 108 -2.18 -10.52 -4.26
CA GLY A 108 -1.42 -11.19 -5.31
C GLY A 108 -1.71 -12.67 -5.40
N SER A 109 -0.70 -13.45 -5.78
CA SER A 109 -0.85 -14.87 -6.11
C SER A 109 0.25 -15.74 -5.50
N VAL A 110 -0.09 -17.01 -5.27
CA VAL A 110 0.83 -18.06 -4.84
C VAL A 110 0.61 -19.26 -5.76
N SER A 111 1.68 -19.79 -6.35
CA SER A 111 1.65 -20.98 -7.19
C SER A 111 1.73 -22.25 -6.36
N PHE A 112 1.25 -23.37 -6.91
CA PHE A 112 1.44 -24.69 -6.31
C PHE A 112 2.90 -25.13 -6.22
N SER A 113 3.79 -24.51 -7.00
CA SER A 113 5.24 -24.73 -6.91
C SER A 113 5.94 -23.88 -5.84
N GLY A 114 5.18 -23.07 -5.09
CA GLY A 114 5.70 -22.26 -4.00
C GLY A 114 6.21 -20.87 -4.41
N HIS A 115 6.08 -20.47 -5.67
CA HIS A 115 6.35 -19.08 -6.08
C HIS A 115 5.23 -18.17 -5.58
N MET A 116 5.60 -16.97 -5.14
CA MET A 116 4.66 -16.00 -4.60
C MET A 116 5.02 -14.62 -5.13
N ASP A 117 3.99 -13.88 -5.54
CA ASP A 117 4.09 -12.47 -5.90
C ASP A 117 2.93 -11.73 -5.24
N ILE A 118 3.26 -10.81 -4.34
CA ILE A 118 2.30 -10.08 -3.50
C ILE A 118 2.64 -8.60 -3.57
N SER A 119 1.67 -7.81 -4.05
CA SER A 119 1.69 -6.35 -4.00
C SER A 119 1.02 -5.83 -2.73
N ILE A 120 1.34 -4.60 -2.31
CA ILE A 120 0.57 -3.93 -1.27
C ILE A 120 -0.73 -3.40 -1.89
N ALA A 121 -1.85 -3.65 -1.23
CA ALA A 121 -3.16 -3.08 -1.57
C ALA A 121 -3.22 -1.58 -1.20
N LEU A 122 -2.52 -0.77 -1.99
CA LEU A 122 -2.62 0.68 -2.05
C LEU A 122 -3.38 1.07 -3.33
N ARG A 123 -3.91 2.30 -3.37
CA ARG A 123 -4.67 2.81 -4.53
C ARG A 123 -5.74 1.81 -5.01
N THR A 124 -6.47 1.23 -4.06
CA THR A 124 -7.46 0.17 -4.29
C THR A 124 -8.84 0.67 -3.90
N ILE A 125 -9.86 0.35 -4.70
CA ILE A 125 -11.26 0.63 -4.40
C ILE A 125 -11.90 -0.63 -3.86
N VAL A 126 -12.48 -0.57 -2.66
CA VAL A 126 -13.16 -1.72 -2.04
C VAL A 126 -14.66 -1.49 -2.09
N PHE A 127 -15.39 -2.42 -2.70
CA PHE A 127 -16.86 -2.45 -2.71
C PHE A 127 -17.34 -3.50 -1.69
N PRO A 128 -17.92 -3.11 -0.55
CA PRO A 128 -18.41 -4.06 0.45
C PRO A 128 -19.57 -4.89 -0.11
N THR A 129 -19.49 -6.21 0.03
CA THR A 129 -20.51 -7.15 -0.46
C THR A 129 -21.57 -7.53 0.58
N VAL A 130 -21.49 -6.96 1.79
CA VAL A 130 -22.43 -7.25 2.89
C VAL A 130 -23.83 -6.71 2.53
N SER A 131 -24.91 -7.45 2.81
CA SER A 131 -26.30 -7.10 2.38
C SER A 131 -26.81 -5.70 2.75
N ARG A 132 -26.16 -4.96 3.66
CA ARG A 132 -26.48 -3.54 3.92
C ARG A 132 -25.98 -2.60 2.80
N TYR A 133 -25.01 -3.03 2.01
CA TYR A 133 -24.37 -2.32 0.90
C TYR A 133 -24.53 -3.02 -0.45
N ASN A 134 -25.16 -4.20 -0.44
CA ASN A 134 -25.24 -5.09 -1.60
C ASN A 134 -26.71 -5.45 -1.88
N SER A 135 -27.35 -4.70 -2.77
CA SER A 135 -28.44 -5.26 -3.56
C SER A 135 -28.46 -4.63 -4.94
N MET A 136 -28.00 -5.41 -5.92
CA MET A 136 -28.09 -5.08 -7.35
C MET A 136 -29.56 -4.90 -7.79
N TYR A 137 -30.52 -5.36 -6.98
CA TYR A 137 -31.96 -5.11 -7.09
C TYR A 137 -32.57 -4.93 -5.69
N SER A 138 -33.32 -3.85 -5.48
CA SER A 138 -34.19 -3.74 -4.31
C SER A 138 -35.35 -4.73 -4.46
N TYR A 139 -35.42 -5.75 -3.60
CA TYR A 139 -36.58 -6.66 -3.53
C TYR A 139 -37.89 -5.95 -3.14
N LYS A 140 -37.81 -4.70 -2.66
CA LYS A 140 -38.97 -3.87 -2.31
C LYS A 140 -39.43 -2.96 -3.45
N ASP A 141 -38.57 -2.67 -4.41
CA ASP A 141 -38.86 -1.71 -5.47
C ASP A 141 -38.00 -2.00 -6.71
N VAL A 142 -38.58 -2.68 -7.70
CA VAL A 142 -37.91 -3.14 -8.92
C VAL A 142 -37.36 -1.96 -9.75
N ASN A 143 -37.87 -0.75 -9.53
CA ASN A 143 -37.49 0.45 -10.27
C ASN A 143 -36.40 1.29 -9.58
N ARG A 144 -35.94 0.93 -8.38
CA ARG A 144 -34.93 1.70 -7.64
C ARG A 144 -33.61 0.94 -7.54
N ARG A 145 -32.64 1.35 -8.35
CA ARG A 145 -31.23 0.93 -8.24
C ARG A 145 -30.69 1.43 -6.89
N GLN A 146 -30.24 0.54 -6.00
CA GLN A 146 -29.52 0.97 -4.79
C GLN A 146 -28.12 1.45 -5.16
N GLU A 147 -27.63 2.43 -4.41
CA GLU A 147 -26.29 3.00 -4.60
C GLU A 147 -25.22 2.05 -4.06
N TRP A 148 -24.18 1.80 -4.87
CA TRP A 148 -23.00 1.08 -4.40
C TRP A 148 -22.21 1.98 -3.47
N VAL A 149 -21.73 1.42 -2.36
CA VAL A 149 -20.78 2.12 -1.49
C VAL A 149 -19.37 1.70 -1.88
N ALA A 150 -18.55 2.67 -2.26
CA ALA A 150 -17.13 2.47 -2.57
C ALA A 150 -16.28 3.03 -1.42
N HIS A 151 -15.37 2.22 -0.87
CA HIS A 151 -14.43 2.65 0.15
C HIS A 151 -13.09 2.97 -0.50
N LEU A 152 -12.63 4.21 -0.31
CA LEU A 152 -11.33 4.70 -0.73
C LEU A 152 -10.53 5.03 0.54
N GLN A 153 -9.39 4.38 0.72
CA GLN A 153 -8.50 4.65 1.85
C GLN A 153 -7.12 5.03 1.35
N THR A 154 -6.59 6.13 1.89
CA THR A 154 -5.25 6.65 1.62
C THR A 154 -4.61 7.13 2.91
N GLY A 155 -3.30 7.35 2.86
CA GLY A 155 -2.50 7.76 4.00
C GLY A 155 -1.19 8.37 3.54
N ALA A 156 -0.50 9.02 4.48
CA ALA A 156 0.80 9.65 4.30
C ALA A 156 1.76 9.21 5.42
N GLY A 157 3.06 9.25 5.12
CA GLY A 157 4.10 8.99 6.11
C GLY A 157 4.28 10.22 7.00
N ILE A 158 4.21 10.04 8.31
CA ILE A 158 4.35 11.16 9.26
C ILE A 158 5.73 11.06 9.92
N VAL A 159 6.54 12.11 9.75
CA VAL A 159 7.82 12.28 10.43
C VAL A 159 7.81 13.56 11.28
N ALA A 160 8.88 13.79 12.06
CA ALA A 160 8.95 14.90 13.00
C ALA A 160 8.68 16.27 12.35
N ASP A 161 9.15 16.46 11.12
CA ASP A 161 9.05 17.72 10.38
C ASP A 161 7.87 17.72 9.38
N SER A 162 6.90 16.81 9.54
CA SER A 162 5.69 16.79 8.71
C SER A 162 4.78 17.99 9.01
N ASN A 163 4.25 18.60 7.95
CA ASN A 163 3.26 19.66 8.06
C ASN A 163 1.85 19.06 7.85
N PRO A 164 0.92 19.19 8.82
CA PRO A 164 -0.40 18.55 8.73
C PRO A 164 -1.18 18.85 7.45
N ASP A 165 -1.12 20.08 6.94
CA ASP A 165 -1.85 20.48 5.75
C ASP A 165 -1.24 19.88 4.47
N ASP A 166 0.08 19.73 4.43
CA ASP A 166 0.77 19.05 3.32
C ASP A 166 0.43 17.55 3.29
N GLU A 167 0.45 16.88 4.43
CA GLU A 167 0.16 15.44 4.52
C GLU A 167 -1.31 15.14 4.18
N GLN A 168 -2.23 16.03 4.59
CA GLN A 168 -3.64 15.94 4.21
C GLN A 168 -3.82 16.10 2.69
N ARG A 169 -3.17 17.11 2.08
CA ARG A 169 -3.17 17.29 0.61
C ARG A 169 -2.61 16.07 -0.10
N GLU A 170 -1.56 15.44 0.42
CA GLU A 170 -1.01 14.22 -0.14
C GLU A 170 -2.03 13.07 -0.12
N CYS A 171 -2.73 12.87 1.01
CA CYS A 171 -3.79 11.87 1.13
C CYS A 171 -4.92 12.10 0.12
N GLU A 172 -5.35 13.36 -0.04
CA GLU A 172 -6.38 13.77 -0.99
C GLU A 172 -5.92 13.53 -2.44
N ASN A 173 -4.70 13.91 -2.78
CA ASN A 173 -4.12 13.69 -4.11
C ASN A 173 -4.04 12.19 -4.46
N LYS A 174 -3.66 11.35 -3.49
CA LYS A 174 -3.65 9.89 -3.66
C LYS A 174 -5.05 9.33 -3.89
N ALA A 175 -6.08 9.89 -3.25
CA ALA A 175 -7.47 9.45 -3.37
C ALA A 175 -8.13 9.97 -4.65
N ALA A 176 -7.76 11.17 -5.11
CA ALA A 176 -8.35 11.85 -6.25
C ALA A 176 -8.28 11.02 -7.55
N ALA A 177 -7.20 10.26 -7.74
CA ALA A 177 -7.07 9.35 -8.89
C ALA A 177 -8.15 8.25 -8.90
N LEU A 178 -8.49 7.69 -7.73
CA LEU A 178 -9.52 6.67 -7.60
C LEU A 178 -10.92 7.26 -7.76
N ALA A 179 -11.17 8.42 -7.15
CA ALA A 179 -12.44 9.14 -7.30
C ALA A 179 -12.71 9.49 -8.77
N ARG A 180 -11.72 10.01 -9.48
CA ARG A 180 -11.78 10.30 -10.92
C ARG A 180 -12.08 9.06 -11.77
N ALA A 181 -11.56 7.90 -11.38
CA ALA A 181 -11.86 6.65 -12.07
C ALA A 181 -13.34 6.24 -11.91
N ILE A 182 -13.91 6.45 -10.73
CA ILE A 182 -15.35 6.25 -10.48
C ILE A 182 -16.17 7.23 -11.33
N ASP A 183 -15.86 8.53 -11.29
CA ASP A 183 -16.57 9.55 -12.07
C ASP A 183 -16.60 9.22 -13.57
N LEU A 184 -15.45 8.81 -14.12
CA LEU A 184 -15.34 8.45 -15.53
C LEU A 184 -16.17 7.20 -15.87
N ALA A 185 -16.18 6.20 -14.99
CA ALA A 185 -16.99 5.01 -15.16
C ALA A 185 -18.49 5.35 -15.13
N GLU A 186 -18.95 6.16 -14.20
CA GLU A 186 -20.36 6.60 -14.12
C GLU A 186 -20.78 7.42 -15.34
N LEU A 187 -19.94 8.38 -15.77
CA LEU A 187 -20.17 9.17 -16.98
C LEU A 187 -20.29 8.30 -18.22
N THR A 188 -19.47 7.24 -18.31
CA THR A 188 -19.41 6.37 -19.50
C THR A 188 -20.56 5.38 -19.55
N PHE A 189 -20.91 4.77 -18.41
CA PHE A 189 -21.80 3.61 -18.36
C PHE A 189 -23.19 3.88 -17.76
N VAL A 190 -23.36 4.95 -16.98
CA VAL A 190 -24.64 5.26 -16.31
C VAL A 190 -25.38 6.41 -17.00
N ARG A 191 -24.69 7.51 -17.32
CA ARG A 191 -25.31 8.72 -17.89
C ARG A 191 -25.59 8.68 -19.41
N LYS A 192 -25.17 7.62 -20.10
CA LYS A 192 -25.43 7.39 -21.54
C LYS A 192 -26.64 6.50 -21.83
N LEU A 193 -27.34 6.04 -20.80
CA LEU A 193 -28.65 5.36 -20.89
C LEU A 193 -29.76 6.36 -20.53
#